data_AF-A0A3N5G6B9-F1
#
_entry.id   AF-A0A3N5G6B9-F1
#
_cell.length_a   1.000
_cell.length_b   1.000
_cell.length_c   1.000
_cell.angle_alpha   90.00
_cell.angle_beta   90.00
_cell.angle_gamma   90.00
#
_symmetry.space_group_name_H-M   'P 1'
#
loop_
_entity.id
_entity.type
_entity.pdbx_description
1 polymer ?
#
loop_
_entity_poly.entity_id
_entity_poly.type
_entity_poly.pdbx_seq_one_letter_code
_entity_poly.pdbx_strand_id
1 'polypeptide(L)'
;MSRAGAAFGSLIGGSVGFAAGYFAASPIAHATDDPRFPWDRQERLNMEMNFALVGAVIGSFAGAAVGAGSCTVKQIGTAGVGELPRLSHPRFP
;
A
#
# COMPACT_ATOMS: atom_id res chain seq x y z
N MET A 1 -16.02 7.86 -9.45
CA MET A 1 -14.95 7.20 -8.66
C MET A 1 -14.31 6.10 -9.52
N SER A 2 -13.01 6.18 -9.85
CA SER A 2 -12.36 5.10 -10.64
C SER A 2 -11.87 3.99 -9.71
N ARG A 3 -12.60 2.87 -9.66
CA ARG A 3 -12.24 1.64 -8.92
C ARG A 3 -10.84 1.12 -9.28
N ALA A 4 -10.34 1.49 -10.46
CA ALA A 4 -9.00 1.17 -10.95
C ALA A 4 -7.86 1.70 -10.06
N GLY A 5 -7.97 2.91 -9.50
CA GLY A 5 -6.91 3.50 -8.67
C GLY A 5 -6.76 2.79 -7.31
N ALA A 6 -7.88 2.41 -6.70
CA ALA A 6 -7.88 1.62 -5.47
C ALA A 6 -7.37 0.19 -5.71
N ALA A 7 -7.75 -0.43 -6.83
CA ALA A 7 -7.28 -1.76 -7.20
C ALA A 7 -5.75 -1.79 -7.42
N PHE A 8 -5.21 -0.86 -8.21
CA PHE A 8 -3.76 -0.77 -8.43
C PHE A 8 -2.99 -0.46 -7.15
N GLY A 9 -3.51 0.48 -6.35
CA GLY A 9 -2.96 0.81 -5.04
C GLY A 9 -2.87 -0.43 -4.13
N SER A 10 -3.91 -1.26 -4.08
CA SER A 10 -3.90 -2.47 -3.27
C SER A 10 -2.90 -3.53 -3.74
N LEU A 11 -2.64 -3.64 -5.05
CA LEU A 11 -1.66 -4.59 -5.60
C LEU A 11 -0.21 -4.20 -5.27
N ILE A 12 0.13 -2.92 -5.43
CA ILE A 12 1.46 -2.40 -5.05
C ILE A 12 1.62 -2.44 -3.54
N GLY A 13 0.61 -1.97 -2.80
CA GLY A 13 0.62 -1.98 -1.36
C GLY A 13 0.81 -3.39 -0.79
N GLY A 14 0.04 -4.36 -1.29
CA GLY A 14 0.11 -5.75 -0.84
C GLY A 14 1.46 -6.41 -1.13
N SER A 15 2.04 -6.20 -2.31
CA SER A 15 3.36 -6.75 -2.67
C SER A 15 4.50 -6.13 -1.86
N VAL A 16 4.51 -4.80 -1.67
CA VAL A 16 5.50 -4.10 -0.84
C VAL A 16 5.35 -4.49 0.64
N GLY A 17 4.11 -4.56 1.13
CA GLY A 17 3.82 -4.99 2.50
C GLY A 17 4.25 -6.43 2.79
N PHE A 18 4.00 -7.34 1.85
CA PHE A 18 4.44 -8.74 1.96
C PHE A 18 5.97 -8.82 2.05
N ALA A 19 6.68 -8.13 1.16
CA ALA A 19 8.14 -8.10 1.19
C ALA A 19 8.67 -7.53 2.51
N ALA A 20 8.10 -6.41 2.99
CA ALA A 20 8.48 -5.81 4.27
C ALA A 20 8.23 -6.75 5.46
N GLY A 21 7.09 -7.44 5.48
CA GLY A 21 6.77 -8.44 6.51
C GLY A 21 7.72 -9.64 6.49
N TYR A 22 8.08 -10.13 5.30
CA TYR A 22 9.04 -11.22 5.15
C TYR A 22 10.46 -10.81 5.61
N PHE A 23 10.94 -9.63 5.22
CA PHE A 23 12.25 -9.14 5.66
C PHE A 23 12.28 -8.89 7.19
N ALA A 24 11.18 -8.43 7.78
CA ALA A 24 11.05 -8.26 9.23
C ALA A 24 11.04 -9.59 10.00
N ALA A 25 10.55 -10.67 9.39
CA ALA A 25 10.52 -12.00 9.98
C ALA A 25 11.91 -12.66 10.01
N SER A 26 12.74 -12.39 8.99
CA SER A 26 14.05 -13.04 8.83
C SER A 26 15.00 -12.90 10.04
N PRO A 27 15.18 -11.73 10.70
CA PRO A 27 16.02 -11.64 11.89
C PRO A 27 15.43 -12.35 13.12
N ILE A 28 14.11 -12.42 13.24
CA ILE A 28 13.44 -13.15 14.34
C ILE A 28 13.70 -14.65 14.18
N ALA A 29 13.56 -15.17 12.97
CA ALA A 29 13.82 -16.58 12.66
C ALA A 29 15.31 -16.97 12.80
N HIS A 30 16.25 -16.04 12.58
CA HIS A 30 17.69 -16.28 12.78
C HIS A 30 18.13 -16.09 14.24
N ALA A 31 17.44 -15.25 15.02
CA ALA A 31 17.74 -15.07 16.45
C ALA A 31 17.31 -16.27 17.31
N THR A 32 16.41 -17.12 16.80
CA THR A 32 15.91 -18.33 17.48
C THR A 32 16.72 -19.59 17.20
N ASP A 33 17.82 -19.51 16.46
CA ASP A 33 18.73 -20.64 16.20
C ASP A 33 19.63 -20.95 17.43
N ASP A 34 19.04 -21.01 18.63
CA ASP A 34 19.74 -21.56 19.82
C ASP A 34 19.73 -23.10 19.69
N PRO A 35 20.90 -23.76 19.55
CA PRO A 35 20.98 -25.20 19.37
C PRO A 35 20.43 -26.01 20.56
N ARG A 36 20.17 -25.36 21.70
CA ARG A 36 19.56 -25.99 22.89
C ARG A 36 18.03 -26.10 22.81
N PHE A 37 17.40 -25.33 21.94
CA PHE A 37 15.95 -25.33 21.75
C PHE A 37 15.64 -25.46 20.25
N PRO A 38 15.74 -26.67 19.67
CA PRO A 38 15.47 -26.88 18.26
C PRO A 38 13.99 -26.61 18.00
N TRP A 39 13.70 -25.50 17.33
CA TRP A 39 12.37 -25.21 16.82
C TRP A 39 12.01 -26.19 15.71
N ASP A 40 10.77 -26.67 15.69
CA ASP A 40 10.28 -27.45 14.56
C ASP A 40 10.35 -26.57 13.31
N ARG A 41 10.88 -27.12 12.22
CA ARG A 41 10.98 -26.44 10.92
C ARG A 41 9.61 -25.93 10.46
N GLN A 42 8.55 -26.66 10.80
CA GLN A 42 7.17 -26.27 10.50
C GLN A 42 6.75 -25.00 11.26
N GLU A 43 7.20 -24.83 12.50
CA GLU A 43 6.86 -23.68 13.35
C GLU A 43 7.57 -22.40 12.89
N ARG A 44 8.83 -22.53 12.45
CA ARG A 44 9.57 -21.43 11.81
C ARG A 44 8.89 -20.95 10.53
N LEU A 45 8.49 -21.88 9.66
CA LEU A 45 7.76 -21.55 8.43
C LEU A 45 6.41 -20.89 8.73
N ASN A 46 5.69 -21.36 9.75
CA ASN A 46 4.43 -20.75 10.17
C ASN A 46 4.62 -19.32 10.69
N MET A 47 5.69 -19.04 11.43
CA MET A 47 6.01 -17.67 11.85
C MET A 47 6.34 -16.77 10.67
N GLU A 48 7.24 -17.20 9.78
CA GLU A 48 7.60 -16.43 8.59
C GLU A 48 6.37 -16.12 7.72
N MET A 49 5.49 -17.11 7.52
CA MET A 49 4.22 -16.91 6.81
C MET A 49 3.30 -15.93 7.53
N ASN A 50 3.15 -16.01 8.85
CA ASN A 50 2.29 -15.10 9.61
C ASN A 50 2.76 -13.64 9.49
N PHE A 51 4.07 -13.38 9.64
CA PHE A 51 4.62 -12.04 9.50
C PHE A 51 4.49 -11.49 8.08
N ALA A 52 4.74 -12.32 7.07
CA ALA A 52 4.55 -11.93 5.66
C ALA A 52 3.07 -11.62 5.36
N LEU A 53 2.14 -12.38 5.95
CA LEU A 53 0.70 -12.18 5.78
C LEU A 53 0.22 -10.89 6.47
N VAL A 54 0.69 -10.62 7.69
CA VAL A 54 0.43 -9.35 8.39
C VAL A 54 0.96 -8.16 7.57
N GLY A 55 2.19 -8.28 7.05
CA GLY A 55 2.78 -7.27 6.18
C GLY A 55 1.95 -7.03 4.92
N ALA A 56 1.52 -8.09 4.24
CA ALA A 56 0.68 -7.99 3.03
C ALA A 56 -0.67 -7.31 3.31
N VAL A 57 -1.30 -7.60 4.45
CA VAL A 57 -2.57 -7.00 4.86
C VAL A 57 -2.39 -5.49 5.08
N ILE A 58 -1.43 -5.09 5.92
CA ILE A 58 -1.15 -3.68 6.21
C ILE A 58 -0.79 -2.92 4.92
N GLY A 59 0.09 -3.51 4.11
CA GLY A 59 0.48 -2.94 2.83
C GLY A 59 -0.70 -2.74 1.90
N SER A 60 -1.61 -3.71 1.80
CA SER A 60 -2.82 -3.61 0.97
C SER A 60 -3.72 -2.45 1.40
N PHE A 61 -3.89 -2.25 2.71
CA PHE A 61 -4.66 -1.11 3.25
C PHE A 61 -3.98 0.23 2.97
N ALA A 62 -2.66 0.32 3.19
CA ALA A 62 -1.89 1.53 2.90
C ALA A 62 -1.93 1.88 1.40
N GLY A 63 -1.75 0.89 0.53
CA GLY A 63 -1.80 1.06 -0.91
C GLY A 63 -3.20 1.44 -1.41
N ALA A 64 -4.26 0.85 -0.84
CA ALA A 64 -5.62 1.26 -1.13
C ALA A 64 -5.91 2.70 -0.68
N ALA A 65 -5.39 3.13 0.47
CA ALA A 65 -5.53 4.50 0.97
C ALA A 65 -4.82 5.52 0.06
N VAL A 66 -3.60 5.23 -0.39
CA VAL A 66 -2.87 6.06 -1.37
C VAL A 66 -3.60 6.09 -2.72
N GLY A 67 -4.06 4.92 -3.19
CA GLY A 67 -4.86 4.79 -4.40
C GLY A 67 -6.15 5.61 -4.34
N ALA A 68 -6.83 5.61 -3.19
CA ALA A 68 -8.03 6.43 -2.93
C ALA A 68 -7.69 7.92 -2.84
N GLY A 69 -6.60 8.30 -2.17
CA GLY A 69 -6.14 9.70 -2.07
C GLY A 69 -5.84 10.33 -3.43
N SER A 70 -5.25 9.56 -4.35
CA SER A 70 -5.03 10.02 -5.74
C SER A 70 -6.34 10.35 -6.48
N CYS A 71 -7.45 9.72 -6.10
CA CYS A 71 -8.77 9.99 -6.67
C CYS A 71 -9.36 11.30 -6.12
N THR A 72 -9.13 11.59 -4.83
CA THR A 72 -9.59 12.83 -4.18
C THR A 72 -8.89 14.07 -4.75
N VAL A 73 -7.58 13.98 -4.99
CA VAL A 73 -6.81 15.07 -5.62
C VAL A 73 -7.33 15.39 -7.02
N LYS A 74 -7.73 14.37 -7.80
CA LYS A 74 -8.39 14.58 -9.10
C LYS A 74 -9.75 15.25 -8.95
N GLN A 75 -10.54 14.90 -7.94
CA GLN A 75 -11.88 15.44 -7.73
C GLN A 75 -11.84 16.92 -7.33
N ILE A 76 -10.89 17.31 -6.47
CA ILE A 76 -10.62 18.71 -6.11
C ILE A 76 -10.09 19.48 -7.33
N GLY A 77 -9.15 18.89 -8.08
CA GLY A 77 -8.59 19.50 -9.28
C GLY A 77 -9.61 19.73 -10.39
N THR A 78 -10.62 18.86 -10.53
CA THR A 78 -11.72 19.08 -11.49
C THR A 78 -12.74 20.11 -11.02
N ALA A 79 -12.99 20.23 -9.71
CA ALA A 79 -13.89 21.23 -9.16
C ALA A 79 -13.32 22.66 -9.33
N GLY A 80 -12.00 22.85 -9.21
CA GLY A 80 -11.34 24.15 -9.39
C GLY A 80 -11.17 24.61 -10.84
N VAL A 81 -11.35 23.74 -11.84
CA VAL A 81 -11.21 24.09 -13.28
C VAL A 81 -12.57 24.37 -13.92
N GLY A 82 -13.68 23.88 -13.35
CA GLY A 82 -15.04 24.14 -13.83
C GLY A 82 -15.58 25.55 -13.55
N GLU A 83 -14.98 26.27 -12.60
CA GLU A 83 -15.30 27.68 -12.28
C GLU A 83 -14.20 28.66 -12.71
N LEU A 84 -13.37 28.34 -13.72
CA LEU A 84 -12.76 29.44 -14.47
C LEU A 84 -13.87 29.99 -15.38
N PRO A 85 -14.54 31.12 -15.04
CA PRO A 85 -15.45 31.75 -15.96
C PRO A 85 -14.66 31.96 -17.24
N ARG A 86 -15.19 31.39 -18.33
CA ARG A 86 -14.70 31.58 -19.69
C ARG A 86 -14.46 33.08 -19.82
N LEU A 87 -13.21 33.52 -19.68
CA LEU A 87 -12.78 34.89 -19.94
C LEU A 87 -13.01 35.07 -21.43
N SER A 88 -14.26 35.37 -21.76
CA SER A 88 -14.70 35.83 -23.06
C SER A 88 -13.90 37.09 -23.31
N HIS A 89 -12.83 36.95 -24.10
CA HIS A 89 -12.25 37.99 -24.95
C HIS A 89 -12.57 39.42 -24.46
N PRO A 90 -11.67 40.10 -23.72
CA PRO A 90 -11.83 41.52 -23.47
C PRO A 90 -11.82 42.22 -24.84
N ARG A 91 -12.98 42.75 -25.25
CA ARG A 91 -13.05 43.68 -26.37
C ARG A 91 -12.28 44.93 -25.92
N PHE A 92 -11.01 45.01 -26.27
CA PHE A 92 -10.32 46.29 -26.32
C PHE A 92 -10.76 47.02 -27.60
N PRO A 93 -11.15 48.31 -27.50
CA PRO A 93 -11.58 49.11 -28.64
C PRO A 93 -10.48 49.33 -29.67
#